data_AF-A0AAW1PUK9-F1
#
_entry.id   AF-A0AAW1PUK9-F1
#
_cell.length_a   1.000
_cell.length_b   1.000
_cell.length_c   1.000
_cell.angle_alpha   90.00
_cell.angle_beta   90.00
_cell.angle_gamma   90.00
#
_symmetry.space_group_name_H-M   'P 1'
#
loop_
_entity.id
_entity.type
_entity.pdbx_description
1 polymer ?
#
loop_
_entity_poly.entity_id
_entity_poly.type
_entity_poly.pdbx_seq_one_letter_code
_entity_poly.pdbx_strand_id
1 'polypeptide(L)'
;MPAASTDGASGAGSAALGVHSTFVLSATSRTFVCQLQDCFAALAKHLSAAVEFSGQIGALRVLARALERAGGLLHEAGVKRELSAALGKVVPGVLQLVQAAIADADRVQALPQALMFLSSALTVLPASFKQHKTLEGNLKQVLVSQHCTAQAKVLAGRCLGKLPGCMGTAQAWSEMCHASLCSAHTLLDCALMGMETPDGLIHDRAFISQNTVPLFPLATEGQVHSAQDLGLAVQQLAATLSCLQQLLTHHMALAVPVPARALLGLACRMLAFQGSVSQQGKKQLAALISQLLKRAAVTQHDGDQPQADASLQVYETAGQLLTAGGIGVAGMLAPAVLECVLREVYDQSPVSQQASPPGQKLSGKKRKKRAADDIPTLGLAMAALDSIPSPSAQLASLARQAAVLQLLQRLLMVGGYITVQTGLAC
;
A
#
# COMPACT_ATOMS: atom_id res chain seq x y z
N MET A 1 60.63 -14.02 3.38
CA MET A 1 60.03 -13.30 2.23
C MET A 1 58.56 -13.07 2.54
N PRO A 2 58.11 -11.83 2.78
CA PRO A 2 56.71 -11.56 3.08
C PRO A 2 55.92 -11.35 1.78
N ALA A 3 54.78 -12.01 1.65
CA ALA A 3 53.81 -11.74 0.59
C ALA A 3 52.81 -10.69 1.08
N ALA A 4 52.60 -9.70 0.22
CA ALA A 4 51.95 -8.44 0.50
C ALA A 4 50.42 -8.54 0.55
N SER A 5 49.88 -7.73 1.45
CA SER A 5 48.51 -7.25 1.51
C SER A 5 48.11 -6.44 0.26
N THR A 6 46.96 -6.74 -0.32
CA THR A 6 46.24 -5.80 -1.22
C THR A 6 44.77 -5.73 -0.80
N ASP A 7 44.52 -4.92 0.22
CA ASP A 7 43.21 -4.32 0.51
C ASP A 7 43.41 -2.81 0.61
N GLY A 8 42.92 -2.06 -0.39
CA GLY A 8 43.15 -0.61 -0.43
C GLY A 8 42.68 0.07 -1.71
N ALA A 9 41.41 -0.08 -2.09
CA ALA A 9 40.87 0.67 -3.24
C ALA A 9 39.34 0.96 -3.19
N SER A 10 38.71 0.99 -2.02
CA SER A 10 37.25 1.29 -1.91
C SER A 10 36.92 2.68 -1.32
N GLY A 11 37.92 3.48 -0.94
CA GLY A 11 37.71 4.75 -0.21
C GLY A 11 37.71 6.04 -1.02
N ALA A 12 38.22 6.07 -2.25
CA ALA A 12 38.55 7.33 -2.95
C ALA A 12 37.36 8.02 -3.65
N GLY A 13 36.39 7.27 -4.17
CA GLY A 13 35.26 7.86 -4.92
C GLY A 13 34.25 8.64 -4.06
N SER A 14 34.19 8.36 -2.75
CA SER A 14 33.23 9.03 -1.83
C SER A 14 33.70 10.39 -1.33
N ALA A 15 35.01 10.69 -1.40
CA ALA A 15 35.56 11.98 -1.00
C ALA A 15 35.29 13.08 -2.05
N ALA A 16 35.20 12.70 -3.33
CA ALA A 16 35.02 13.64 -4.45
C ALA A 16 33.67 14.37 -4.46
N LEU A 17 32.67 13.84 -3.76
CA LEU A 17 31.36 14.48 -3.65
C LEU A 17 31.24 15.44 -2.46
N GLY A 18 32.12 15.37 -1.46
CA GLY A 18 32.00 16.16 -0.22
C GLY A 18 30.71 15.88 0.59
N VAL A 19 29.89 14.91 0.18
CA VAL A 19 28.54 14.66 0.72
C VAL A 19 28.56 13.87 2.03
N HIS A 20 29.66 13.17 2.37
CA HIS A 20 29.61 12.10 3.36
C HIS A 20 29.95 12.46 4.81
N SER A 21 30.57 13.59 5.14
CA SER A 21 31.13 13.76 6.50
C SER A 21 30.28 14.59 7.47
N THR A 22 29.61 15.65 7.04
CA THR A 22 28.88 16.52 7.97
C THR A 22 27.75 17.26 7.25
N PHE A 23 26.68 16.54 6.90
CA PHE A 23 25.37 17.19 6.74
C PHE A 23 24.87 17.59 8.13
N VAL A 24 25.52 18.60 8.73
CA VAL A 24 24.96 19.32 9.87
C VAL A 24 23.84 20.14 9.28
N LEU A 25 22.63 19.57 9.32
CA LEU A 25 21.40 20.29 8.97
C LEU A 25 21.40 21.58 9.78
N SER A 26 21.65 22.70 9.10
CA SER A 26 21.51 24.01 9.69
C SER A 26 20.09 24.14 10.26
N ALA A 27 19.96 24.77 11.43
CA ALA A 27 18.69 24.94 12.13
C ALA A 27 17.66 25.78 11.35
N THR A 28 18.06 26.40 10.23
CA THR A 28 17.16 27.21 9.39
C THR A 28 16.83 26.51 8.08
N SER A 29 15.54 26.32 7.85
CA SER A 29 14.95 25.68 6.67
C SER A 29 15.46 26.21 5.32
N ARG A 30 15.66 27.53 5.18
CA ARG A 30 16.18 28.14 3.94
C ARG A 30 17.57 27.66 3.59
N THR A 31 18.49 27.65 4.56
CA THR A 31 19.87 27.20 4.30
C THR A 31 19.92 25.71 3.93
N PHE A 32 19.06 24.89 4.54
CA PHE A 32 18.92 23.49 4.16
C PHE A 32 18.47 23.34 2.70
N VAL A 33 17.49 24.12 2.25
CA VAL A 33 16.99 24.05 0.87
C VAL A 33 18.05 24.52 -0.14
N CYS A 34 18.81 25.58 0.16
CA CYS A 34 19.93 26.00 -0.68
C CYS A 34 21.00 24.90 -0.80
N GLN A 35 21.43 24.30 0.32
CA GLN A 35 22.39 23.19 0.31
C GLN A 35 21.88 22.01 -0.52
N LEU A 36 20.59 21.69 -0.38
CA LEU A 36 19.97 20.59 -1.11
C LEU A 36 19.86 20.87 -2.61
N GLN A 37 19.61 22.13 -3.00
CA GLN A 37 19.65 22.58 -4.38
C GLN A 37 21.06 22.48 -4.98
N ASP A 38 22.08 22.85 -4.23
CA ASP A 38 23.48 22.72 -4.65
C ASP A 38 23.86 21.23 -4.84
N CYS A 39 23.44 20.36 -3.91
CA CYS A 39 23.62 18.92 -4.05
C CYS A 39 22.87 18.35 -5.27
N PHE A 40 21.67 18.85 -5.57
CA PHE A 40 20.95 18.45 -6.78
C PHE A 40 21.64 18.91 -8.06
N ALA A 41 22.18 20.12 -8.08
CA ALA A 41 22.94 20.62 -9.21
C ALA A 41 24.22 19.80 -9.43
N ALA A 42 24.94 19.47 -8.35
CA ALA A 42 26.10 18.58 -8.39
C ALA A 42 25.72 17.18 -8.90
N LEU A 43 24.64 16.58 -8.37
CA LEU A 43 24.18 15.27 -8.83
C LEU A 43 23.78 15.30 -10.31
N ALA A 44 23.02 16.31 -10.76
CA ALA A 44 22.63 16.45 -12.16
C ALA A 44 23.87 16.46 -13.07
N LYS A 45 24.91 17.21 -12.68
CA LYS A 45 26.19 17.24 -13.39
C LYS A 45 26.86 15.87 -13.40
N HIS A 46 26.89 15.16 -12.27
CA HIS A 46 27.48 13.82 -12.16
C HIS A 46 26.70 12.71 -12.84
N LEU A 47 25.37 12.84 -13.00
CA LEU A 47 24.56 11.91 -13.79
C LEU A 47 24.77 12.13 -15.30
N SER A 48 25.05 13.38 -15.71
CA SER A 48 25.34 13.72 -17.11
C SER A 48 26.77 13.39 -17.54
N ALA A 49 27.73 13.49 -16.61
CA ALA A 49 29.11 13.10 -16.84
C ALA A 49 29.23 11.59 -16.59
N ALA A 50 29.88 10.84 -17.48
CA ALA A 50 30.10 9.39 -17.36
C ALA A 50 31.10 9.04 -16.23
N VAL A 51 30.84 9.51 -15.01
CA VAL A 51 31.66 9.34 -13.81
C VAL A 51 31.38 7.97 -13.19
N GLU A 52 32.34 7.48 -12.39
CA GLU A 52 32.29 6.20 -11.66
C GLU A 52 30.93 5.94 -10.99
N PHE A 53 30.32 4.79 -11.30
CA PHE A 53 29.00 4.38 -10.84
C PHE A 53 28.85 4.33 -9.31
N SER A 54 29.92 4.02 -8.58
CA SER A 54 29.93 3.92 -7.11
C SER A 54 29.57 5.25 -6.44
N GLY A 55 30.07 6.37 -6.95
CA GLY A 55 29.77 7.71 -6.44
C GLY A 55 28.31 8.11 -6.67
N GLN A 56 27.74 7.75 -7.82
CA GLN A 56 26.33 8.04 -8.15
C GLN A 56 25.38 7.31 -7.19
N ILE A 57 25.68 6.05 -6.84
CA ILE A 57 24.89 5.23 -5.91
C ILE A 57 24.84 5.88 -4.51
N GLY A 58 25.98 6.32 -4.00
CA GLY A 58 26.07 7.00 -2.70
C GLY A 58 25.27 8.30 -2.69
N ALA A 59 25.45 9.13 -3.72
CA ALA A 59 24.77 10.41 -3.86
C ALA A 59 23.24 10.26 -3.94
N LEU A 60 22.72 9.32 -4.74
CA LEU A 60 21.29 9.06 -4.86
C LEU A 60 20.66 8.63 -3.53
N ARG A 61 21.37 7.80 -2.75
CA ARG A 61 20.90 7.36 -1.42
C ARG A 61 20.82 8.53 -0.44
N VAL A 62 21.83 9.40 -0.41
CA VAL A 62 21.83 10.57 0.48
C VAL A 62 20.72 11.53 0.08
N LEU A 63 20.55 11.79 -1.22
CA LEU A 63 19.51 12.68 -1.72
C LEU A 63 18.09 12.13 -1.51
N ALA A 64 17.88 10.81 -1.59
CA ALA A 64 16.60 10.20 -1.24
C ALA A 64 16.21 10.51 0.21
N ARG A 65 17.13 10.32 1.16
CA ARG A 65 16.91 10.64 2.59
C ARG A 65 16.73 12.14 2.82
N ALA A 66 17.49 12.97 2.10
CA ALA A 66 17.38 14.41 2.21
C ALA A 66 16.02 14.91 1.70
N LEU A 67 15.50 14.33 0.62
CA LEU A 67 14.15 14.58 0.11
C LEU A 67 13.07 14.19 1.11
N GLU A 68 13.17 13.01 1.73
CA GLU A 68 12.21 12.57 2.76
C GLU A 68 12.13 13.59 3.90
N ARG A 69 13.28 14.11 4.37
CA ARG A 69 13.33 15.17 5.37
C ARG A 69 12.76 16.49 4.87
N ALA A 70 13.08 16.87 3.62
CA ALA A 70 12.54 18.07 2.98
C ALA A 70 11.00 18.02 2.83
N GLY A 71 10.42 16.82 2.77
CA GLY A 71 8.97 16.61 2.81
C GLY A 71 8.28 17.26 4.00
N GLY A 72 8.91 17.27 5.18
CA GLY A 72 8.39 17.95 6.38
C GLY A 72 8.41 19.48 6.29
N LEU A 73 9.17 20.04 5.35
CA LEU A 73 9.37 21.48 5.18
C LEU A 73 8.57 22.06 4.00
N LEU A 74 7.74 21.26 3.33
CA LEU A 74 6.98 21.69 2.15
C LEU A 74 5.95 22.79 2.45
N HIS A 75 5.59 22.99 3.73
CA HIS A 75 4.69 24.05 4.17
C HIS A 75 5.33 25.44 4.13
N GLU A 76 6.65 25.52 4.02
CA GLU A 76 7.35 26.80 3.99
C GLU A 76 7.31 27.46 2.60
N ALA A 77 7.13 28.77 2.60
CA ALA A 77 7.02 29.56 1.39
C ALA A 77 8.30 29.45 0.53
N GLY A 78 8.14 29.05 -0.74
CA GLY A 78 9.22 28.95 -1.71
C GLY A 78 9.88 27.56 -1.81
N VAL A 79 9.93 26.80 -0.72
CA VAL A 79 10.63 25.49 -0.64
C VAL A 79 10.11 24.51 -1.68
N LYS A 80 8.79 24.34 -1.78
CA LYS A 80 8.15 23.48 -2.79
C LYS A 80 8.60 23.83 -4.22
N ARG A 81 8.64 25.13 -4.56
CA ARG A 81 9.00 25.61 -5.90
C ARG A 81 10.47 25.31 -6.22
N GLU A 82 11.35 25.57 -5.27
CA GLU A 82 12.79 25.34 -5.42
C GLU A 82 13.11 23.86 -5.56
N LEU A 83 12.53 23.02 -4.70
CA LEU A 83 12.66 21.56 -4.79
C LEU A 83 12.11 21.02 -6.11
N SER A 84 10.94 21.48 -6.56
CA SER A 84 10.37 21.07 -7.85
C SER A 84 11.29 21.46 -9.02
N ALA A 85 11.90 22.65 -8.99
CA ALA A 85 12.84 23.09 -10.01
C ALA A 85 14.13 22.26 -10.01
N ALA A 86 14.64 21.90 -8.83
CA ALA A 86 15.83 21.08 -8.67
C ALA A 86 15.57 19.63 -9.14
N LEU A 87 14.44 19.03 -8.73
CA LEU A 87 14.02 17.70 -9.19
C LEU A 87 13.86 17.64 -10.71
N GLY A 88 13.29 18.67 -11.34
CA GLY A 88 13.14 18.72 -12.80
C GLY A 88 14.45 18.59 -13.57
N LYS A 89 15.59 18.96 -12.96
CA LYS A 89 16.93 18.79 -13.56
C LYS A 89 17.53 17.41 -13.33
N VAL A 90 17.22 16.77 -12.20
CA VAL A 90 17.82 15.50 -11.79
C VAL A 90 17.05 14.30 -12.32
N VAL A 91 15.71 14.36 -12.32
CA VAL A 91 14.85 13.25 -12.72
C VAL A 91 15.19 12.71 -14.12
N PRO A 92 15.42 13.53 -15.17
CA PRO A 92 15.82 13.01 -16.48
C PRO A 92 17.09 12.15 -16.44
N GLY A 93 18.13 12.56 -15.70
CA GLY A 93 19.37 11.79 -15.55
C GLY A 93 19.14 10.49 -14.79
N VAL A 94 18.27 10.49 -13.78
CA VAL A 94 17.89 9.26 -13.06
C VAL A 94 17.12 8.30 -13.97
N LEU A 95 16.22 8.81 -14.82
CA LEU A 95 15.50 7.98 -15.79
C LEU A 95 16.42 7.38 -16.85
N GLN A 96 17.41 8.14 -17.32
CA GLN A 96 18.45 7.63 -18.21
C GLN A 96 19.28 6.53 -17.53
N LEU A 97 19.61 6.70 -16.24
CA LEU A 97 20.31 5.67 -15.47
C LEU A 97 19.45 4.40 -15.30
N VAL A 98 18.14 4.53 -15.07
CA VAL A 98 17.21 3.39 -15.05
C VAL A 98 17.19 2.67 -16.41
N GLN A 99 17.10 3.41 -17.52
CA GLN A 99 17.13 2.83 -18.87
C GLN A 99 18.46 2.13 -19.17
N ALA A 100 19.58 2.75 -18.81
CA ALA A 100 20.90 2.15 -18.96
C ALA A 100 21.03 0.87 -18.13
N ALA A 101 20.52 0.84 -16.90
CA ALA A 101 20.53 -0.34 -16.05
C ALA A 101 19.59 -1.46 -16.52
N ILE A 102 18.54 -1.13 -17.30
CA ILE A 102 17.70 -2.14 -17.96
C ILE A 102 18.46 -2.78 -19.13
N ALA A 103 19.25 -1.99 -19.86
CA ALA A 103 20.00 -2.44 -21.05
C ALA A 103 21.33 -3.13 -20.72
N ASP A 104 21.94 -2.80 -19.57
CA ASP A 104 23.29 -3.23 -19.19
C ASP A 104 23.28 -3.86 -17.79
N ALA A 105 23.61 -5.16 -17.73
CA ALA A 105 23.60 -5.95 -16.50
C ALA A 105 24.58 -5.43 -15.44
N ASP A 106 25.71 -4.84 -15.84
CA ASP A 106 26.72 -4.33 -14.92
C ASP A 106 26.22 -3.11 -14.14
N ARG A 107 25.28 -2.36 -14.72
CA ARG A 107 24.69 -1.15 -14.14
C ARG A 107 23.48 -1.43 -13.23
N VAL A 108 23.02 -2.68 -13.14
CA VAL A 108 21.86 -3.07 -12.32
C VAL A 108 22.07 -2.75 -10.84
N GLN A 109 23.32 -2.68 -10.37
CA GLN A 109 23.64 -2.35 -8.97
C GLN A 109 23.19 -0.95 -8.54
N ALA A 110 23.07 -0.01 -9.48
CA ALA A 110 22.62 1.36 -9.19
C ALA A 110 21.09 1.51 -9.21
N LEU A 111 20.38 0.52 -9.78
CA LEU A 111 18.95 0.58 -10.02
C LEU A 111 18.11 0.70 -8.72
N PRO A 112 18.38 -0.07 -7.63
CA PRO A 112 17.61 0.09 -6.39
C PRO A 112 17.70 1.51 -5.80
N GLN A 113 18.85 2.17 -5.90
CA GLN A 113 19.10 3.49 -5.33
C GLN A 113 18.42 4.57 -6.17
N ALA A 114 18.44 4.43 -7.49
CA ALA A 114 17.67 5.27 -8.40
C ALA A 114 16.16 5.15 -8.11
N LEU A 115 15.65 3.93 -7.92
CA LEU A 115 14.24 3.69 -7.62
C LEU A 115 13.84 4.17 -6.23
N MET A 116 14.70 4.04 -5.21
CA MET A 116 14.47 4.62 -3.88
C MET A 116 14.39 6.14 -3.95
N PHE A 117 15.29 6.77 -4.71
CA PHE A 117 15.25 8.20 -4.97
C PHE A 117 13.94 8.62 -5.65
N LEU A 118 13.54 7.94 -6.74
CA LEU A 118 12.28 8.21 -7.44
C LEU A 118 11.07 8.02 -6.52
N SER A 119 11.03 6.96 -5.72
CA SER A 119 9.95 6.70 -4.76
C SER A 119 9.84 7.82 -3.72
N SER A 120 10.98 8.33 -3.23
CA SER A 120 11.02 9.45 -2.28
C SER A 120 10.51 10.73 -2.94
N ALA A 121 11.04 11.04 -4.13
CA ALA A 121 10.64 12.21 -4.90
C ALA A 121 9.14 12.20 -5.28
N LEU A 122 8.59 11.05 -5.67
CA LEU A 122 7.16 10.88 -5.96
C LEU A 122 6.28 11.11 -4.74
N THR A 123 6.79 10.79 -3.54
CA THR A 123 6.05 11.00 -2.28
C THR A 123 6.02 12.48 -1.91
N VAL A 124 7.15 13.16 -2.07
CA VAL A 124 7.34 14.54 -1.64
C VAL A 124 6.73 15.52 -2.65
N LEU A 125 6.92 15.29 -3.96
CA LEU A 125 6.51 16.21 -5.04
C LEU A 125 5.90 15.45 -6.23
N PRO A 126 4.73 14.78 -6.07
CA PRO A 126 4.11 14.01 -7.15
C PRO A 126 3.80 14.88 -8.40
N ALA A 127 3.40 16.13 -8.20
CA ALA A 127 3.08 17.05 -9.30
C ALA A 127 4.26 17.32 -10.25
N SER A 128 5.50 17.23 -9.77
CA SER A 128 6.71 17.42 -10.59
C SER A 128 6.89 16.32 -11.64
N PHE A 129 6.23 15.17 -11.48
CA PHE A 129 6.38 14.04 -12.39
C PHE A 129 5.38 14.02 -13.55
N LYS A 130 4.40 14.96 -13.59
CA LYS A 130 3.42 15.06 -14.69
C LYS A 130 4.06 15.22 -16.07
N GLN A 131 5.26 15.79 -16.13
CA GLN A 131 5.99 16.04 -17.39
C GLN A 131 6.76 14.81 -17.90
N HIS A 132 6.96 13.79 -17.06
CA HIS A 132 7.79 12.63 -17.37
C HIS A 132 6.95 11.42 -17.84
N LYS A 133 6.38 11.52 -19.05
CA LYS A 133 5.53 10.46 -19.64
C LYS A 133 6.24 9.09 -19.77
N THR A 134 7.56 9.08 -19.87
CA THR A 134 8.37 7.85 -20.02
C THR A 134 8.56 7.08 -18.71
N LEU A 135 8.26 7.69 -17.55
CA LEU A 135 8.50 7.08 -16.24
C LEU A 135 7.72 5.77 -16.08
N GLU A 136 6.43 5.76 -16.41
CA GLU A 136 5.60 4.56 -16.29
C GLU A 136 6.13 3.41 -17.16
N GLY A 137 6.47 3.71 -18.43
CA GLY A 137 7.03 2.73 -19.36
C GLY A 137 8.35 2.13 -18.85
N ASN A 138 9.26 2.98 -18.36
CA ASN A 138 10.53 2.53 -17.81
C ASN A 138 10.34 1.64 -16.57
N LEU A 139 9.42 1.99 -15.66
CA LEU A 139 9.13 1.17 -14.49
C LEU A 139 8.52 -0.19 -14.86
N LYS A 140 7.61 -0.22 -15.85
CA LYS A 140 7.08 -1.48 -16.39
C LYS A 140 8.17 -2.35 -17.00
N GLN A 141 9.13 -1.75 -17.73
CA GLN A 141 10.28 -2.48 -18.26
C GLN A 141 11.17 -3.08 -17.16
N VAL A 142 11.36 -2.39 -16.01
CA VAL A 142 12.06 -2.97 -14.85
C VAL A 142 11.37 -4.24 -14.35
N LEU A 143 10.03 -4.26 -14.32
CA LEU A 143 9.26 -5.43 -13.87
C LEU A 143 9.44 -6.62 -14.81
N VAL A 144 9.45 -6.38 -16.12
CA VAL A 144 9.57 -7.43 -17.15
C VAL A 144 11.02 -7.91 -17.32
N SER A 145 12.01 -7.04 -17.13
CA SER A 145 13.43 -7.36 -17.33
C SER A 145 13.89 -8.55 -16.48
N GLN A 146 14.61 -9.48 -17.11
CA GLN A 146 15.19 -10.65 -16.44
C GLN A 146 16.48 -10.30 -15.67
N HIS A 147 17.17 -9.24 -16.06
CA HIS A 147 18.43 -8.80 -15.44
C HIS A 147 18.20 -8.00 -14.15
N CYS A 148 17.00 -7.47 -13.96
CA CYS A 148 16.66 -6.68 -12.78
C CYS A 148 16.50 -7.55 -11.53
N THR A 149 17.12 -7.13 -10.43
CA THR A 149 17.02 -7.84 -9.15
C THR A 149 15.58 -7.79 -8.59
N ALA A 150 15.22 -8.80 -7.78
CA ALA A 150 13.93 -8.84 -7.10
C ALA A 150 13.64 -7.56 -6.30
N GLN A 151 14.66 -7.00 -5.63
CA GLN A 151 14.54 -5.75 -4.88
C GLN A 151 14.20 -4.56 -5.79
N ALA A 152 14.88 -4.44 -6.94
CA ALA A 152 14.60 -3.39 -7.91
C ALA A 152 13.16 -3.50 -8.43
N LYS A 153 12.68 -4.71 -8.73
CA LYS A 153 11.28 -4.92 -9.14
C LYS A 153 10.29 -4.48 -8.07
N VAL A 154 10.50 -4.86 -6.82
CA VAL A 154 9.64 -4.43 -5.70
C VAL A 154 9.62 -2.90 -5.56
N LEU A 155 10.77 -2.23 -5.69
CA LEU A 155 10.85 -0.77 -5.65
C LEU A 155 10.17 -0.12 -6.86
N ALA A 156 10.31 -0.69 -8.06
CA ALA A 156 9.62 -0.22 -9.25
C ALA A 156 8.09 -0.34 -9.11
N GLY A 157 7.61 -1.46 -8.56
CA GLY A 157 6.21 -1.64 -8.18
C GLY A 157 5.73 -0.57 -7.19
N ARG A 158 6.55 -0.20 -6.18
CA ARG A 158 6.22 0.90 -5.27
C ARG A 158 6.11 2.25 -5.98
N CYS A 159 7.03 2.53 -6.90
CA CYS A 159 6.98 3.76 -7.69
C CYS A 159 5.72 3.81 -8.56
N LEU A 160 5.36 2.70 -9.23
CA LEU A 160 4.16 2.59 -10.05
C LEU A 160 2.89 2.87 -9.23
N GLY A 161 2.79 2.32 -8.02
CA GLY A 161 1.64 2.56 -7.14
C GLY A 161 1.52 4.02 -6.64
N LYS A 162 2.57 4.85 -6.78
CA LYS A 162 2.54 6.28 -6.44
C LYS A 162 2.22 7.17 -7.65
N LEU A 163 2.35 6.67 -8.89
CA LEU A 163 2.14 7.46 -10.10
C LEU A 163 0.73 8.05 -10.24
N PRO A 164 -0.36 7.35 -9.89
CA PRO A 164 -1.69 7.94 -10.03
C PRO A 164 -1.87 9.21 -9.16
N GLY A 165 -1.12 9.33 -8.06
CA GLY A 165 -1.06 10.56 -7.26
C GLY A 165 -0.49 11.77 -8.01
N CYS A 166 0.36 11.53 -9.02
CA CYS A 166 0.86 12.58 -9.91
C CYS A 166 -0.24 13.08 -10.85
N MET A 167 -1.13 12.20 -11.31
CA MET A 167 -2.25 12.59 -12.19
C MET A 167 -3.36 13.28 -11.42
N GLY A 168 -3.62 12.82 -10.19
CA GLY A 168 -4.61 13.40 -9.28
C GLY A 168 -6.06 13.06 -9.66
N THR A 169 -6.27 12.02 -10.48
CA THR A 169 -7.61 11.56 -10.88
C THR A 169 -7.92 10.22 -10.21
N ALA A 170 -9.15 10.06 -9.70
CA ALA A 170 -9.62 8.80 -9.13
C ALA A 170 -9.63 7.67 -10.18
N GLN A 171 -9.90 8.01 -11.45
CA GLN A 171 -9.90 7.07 -12.56
C GLN A 171 -8.51 6.45 -12.79
N ALA A 172 -7.44 7.24 -12.85
CA ALA A 172 -6.09 6.70 -13.05
C ALA A 172 -5.67 5.76 -11.89
N TRP A 173 -6.14 6.06 -10.67
CA TRP A 173 -5.92 5.20 -9.51
C TRP A 173 -6.66 3.86 -9.64
N SER A 174 -7.94 3.91 -10.01
CA SER A 174 -8.77 2.73 -10.22
C SER A 174 -8.21 1.85 -11.35
N GLU A 175 -7.82 2.47 -12.48
CA GLU A 175 -7.20 1.79 -13.61
C GLU A 175 -5.88 1.10 -13.21
N MET A 176 -5.01 1.78 -12.45
CA MET A 176 -3.76 1.17 -11.96
C MET A 176 -4.03 0.03 -10.97
N CYS A 177 -5.05 0.15 -10.11
CA CYS A 177 -5.50 -0.94 -9.22
C CYS A 177 -5.97 -2.16 -10.02
N HIS A 178 -6.84 -1.95 -11.00
CA HIS A 178 -7.37 -3.02 -11.85
C HIS A 178 -6.26 -3.68 -12.69
N ALA A 179 -5.38 -2.89 -13.31
CA ALA A 179 -4.25 -3.39 -14.09
C ALA A 179 -3.28 -4.23 -13.22
N SER A 180 -3.00 -3.77 -12.00
CA SER A 180 -2.17 -4.50 -11.04
C SER A 180 -2.83 -5.79 -10.56
N LEU A 181 -4.14 -5.77 -10.27
CA LEU A 181 -4.90 -6.97 -9.93
C LEU A 181 -4.90 -7.99 -11.06
N CYS A 182 -5.19 -7.53 -12.29
CA CYS A 182 -5.16 -8.38 -13.48
C CYS A 182 -3.79 -9.05 -13.63
N SER A 183 -2.69 -8.30 -13.55
CA SER A 183 -1.34 -8.86 -13.60
C SER A 183 -1.07 -9.86 -12.47
N ALA A 184 -1.51 -9.58 -11.24
CA ALA A 184 -1.30 -10.49 -10.12
C ALA A 184 -2.02 -11.83 -10.33
N HIS A 185 -3.28 -11.79 -10.81
CA HIS A 185 -4.02 -12.99 -11.15
C HIS A 185 -3.38 -13.77 -12.29
N THR A 186 -2.99 -13.10 -13.39
CA THR A 186 -2.33 -13.80 -14.50
C THR A 186 -1.00 -14.43 -14.08
N LEU A 187 -0.22 -13.76 -13.23
CA LEU A 187 1.02 -14.32 -12.69
C LEU A 187 0.78 -15.52 -11.78
N LEU A 188 -0.29 -15.49 -10.99
CA LEU A 188 -0.71 -16.67 -10.24
C LEU A 188 -1.15 -17.79 -11.18
N ASP A 189 -1.92 -17.51 -12.24
CA ASP A 189 -2.30 -18.53 -13.21
C ASP A 189 -1.05 -19.21 -13.83
N CYS A 190 -0.01 -18.43 -14.13
CA CYS A 190 1.27 -18.97 -14.58
C CYS A 190 1.97 -19.81 -13.51
N ALA A 191 1.99 -19.34 -12.25
CA ALA A 191 2.67 -20.01 -11.15
C ALA A 191 1.92 -21.26 -10.62
N LEU A 192 0.60 -21.29 -10.79
CA LEU A 192 -0.33 -22.30 -10.26
C LEU A 192 -0.84 -23.26 -11.34
N MET A 193 -0.37 -23.13 -12.58
CA MET A 193 -0.81 -23.94 -13.70
C MET A 193 -0.70 -25.44 -13.36
N GLY A 194 -1.84 -26.14 -13.34
CA GLY A 194 -1.93 -27.56 -12.99
C GLY A 194 -2.19 -27.88 -11.51
N MET A 195 -2.28 -26.87 -10.64
CA MET A 195 -2.57 -27.06 -9.21
C MET A 195 -3.95 -26.54 -8.76
N GLU A 196 -4.61 -25.71 -9.55
CA GLU A 196 -5.93 -25.16 -9.23
C GLU A 196 -7.06 -26.06 -9.75
N THR A 197 -8.13 -26.20 -8.96
CA THR A 197 -9.36 -26.82 -9.43
C THR A 197 -10.15 -25.85 -10.32
N PRO A 198 -10.74 -26.32 -11.43
CA PRO A 198 -11.38 -25.45 -12.43
C PRO A 198 -12.55 -24.62 -11.88
N ASP A 199 -13.25 -25.12 -10.86
CA ASP A 199 -14.45 -24.46 -10.31
C ASP A 199 -14.13 -23.20 -9.51
N GLY A 200 -12.96 -23.13 -8.84
CA GLY A 200 -12.54 -21.94 -8.08
C GLY A 200 -12.07 -20.79 -8.99
N LEU A 201 -11.43 -21.13 -10.11
CA LEU A 201 -10.87 -20.19 -11.08
C LEU A 201 -11.93 -19.30 -11.75
N ILE A 202 -13.12 -19.85 -12.00
CA ILE A 202 -14.20 -19.16 -12.73
C ILE A 202 -14.85 -18.08 -11.87
N HIS A 203 -15.07 -18.36 -10.58
CA HIS A 203 -15.68 -17.41 -9.65
C HIS A 203 -14.76 -16.22 -9.37
N ASP A 204 -13.46 -16.44 -9.21
CA ASP A 204 -12.52 -15.37 -8.85
C ASP A 204 -12.20 -14.43 -10.02
N ARG A 205 -12.19 -14.95 -11.26
CA ARG A 205 -11.93 -14.14 -12.47
C ARG A 205 -13.10 -13.27 -12.89
N ALA A 206 -14.34 -13.62 -12.52
CA ALA A 206 -15.53 -12.85 -12.87
C ALA A 206 -15.50 -11.39 -12.35
N PHE A 207 -14.67 -11.11 -11.34
CA PHE A 207 -14.53 -9.79 -10.72
C PHE A 207 -13.51 -8.87 -11.41
N ILE A 208 -12.72 -9.39 -12.35
CA ILE A 208 -11.81 -8.60 -13.17
C ILE A 208 -12.55 -8.29 -14.47
N SER A 209 -12.75 -7.00 -14.78
CA SER A 209 -13.33 -6.59 -16.05
C SER A 209 -12.53 -7.23 -17.19
N GLN A 210 -13.22 -7.96 -18.08
CA GLN A 210 -12.61 -8.67 -19.22
C GLN A 210 -11.81 -7.74 -20.15
N ASN A 211 -12.06 -6.43 -20.08
CA ASN A 211 -11.37 -5.41 -20.87
C ASN A 211 -10.18 -4.77 -20.15
N THR A 212 -9.81 -5.25 -18.96
CA THR A 212 -8.70 -4.68 -18.19
C THR A 212 -7.37 -5.12 -18.79
N VAL A 213 -6.56 -4.15 -19.21
CA VAL A 213 -5.20 -4.42 -19.69
C VAL A 213 -4.28 -4.66 -18.48
N PRO A 214 -3.49 -5.76 -18.46
CA PRO A 214 -2.55 -6.01 -17.38
C PRO A 214 -1.49 -4.90 -17.29
N LEU A 215 -0.92 -4.71 -16.11
CA LEU A 215 0.12 -3.71 -15.82
C LEU A 215 1.31 -3.83 -16.78
N PHE A 216 1.65 -5.06 -17.18
CA PHE A 216 2.67 -5.37 -18.18
C PHE A 216 2.27 -6.63 -18.95
N PRO A 217 2.71 -6.78 -20.22
CA PRO A 217 2.55 -8.02 -20.94
C PRO A 217 3.34 -9.11 -20.21
N LEU A 218 2.69 -10.25 -19.91
CA LEU A 218 3.44 -11.41 -19.46
C LEU A 218 4.20 -11.97 -20.66
N ALA A 219 5.49 -12.20 -20.49
CA ALA A 219 6.34 -12.78 -21.55
C ALA A 219 5.95 -14.24 -21.88
N THR A 220 5.14 -14.87 -21.03
CA THR A 220 4.77 -16.28 -21.10
C THR A 220 3.24 -16.42 -21.14
N GLU A 221 2.61 -15.97 -22.22
CA GLU A 221 1.25 -16.42 -22.55
C GLU A 221 1.32 -17.90 -22.92
N GLY A 222 1.32 -18.78 -21.92
CA GLY A 222 1.34 -20.23 -22.09
C GLY A 222 2.63 -20.88 -21.59
N GLN A 223 2.51 -21.54 -20.44
CA GLN A 223 3.46 -22.45 -19.82
C GLN A 223 4.77 -21.84 -19.27
N VAL A 224 4.94 -21.97 -17.96
CA VAL A 224 6.21 -21.84 -17.26
C VAL A 224 7.01 -23.11 -17.58
N HIS A 225 7.95 -23.01 -18.52
CA HIS A 225 8.72 -24.17 -18.99
C HIS A 225 9.95 -24.44 -18.12
N SER A 226 10.39 -23.46 -17.32
CA SER A 226 11.58 -23.56 -16.49
C SER A 226 11.39 -23.03 -15.06
N ALA A 227 12.22 -23.50 -14.13
CA ALA A 227 12.29 -22.96 -12.77
C ALA A 227 12.70 -21.47 -12.75
N GLN A 228 13.41 -21.01 -13.78
CA GLN A 228 13.81 -19.62 -13.92
C GLN A 228 12.61 -18.73 -14.26
N ASP A 229 11.71 -19.19 -15.14
CA ASP A 229 10.47 -18.49 -15.48
C ASP A 229 9.54 -18.39 -14.27
N LEU A 230 9.46 -19.45 -13.46
CA LEU A 230 8.72 -19.43 -12.20
C LEU A 230 9.31 -18.41 -11.23
N GLY A 231 10.64 -18.39 -11.08
CA GLY A 231 11.34 -17.42 -10.24
C GLY A 231 11.07 -15.99 -10.68
N LEU A 232 11.06 -15.72 -12.00
CA LEU A 232 10.72 -14.43 -12.57
C LEU A 232 9.27 -14.03 -12.27
N ALA A 233 8.33 -14.95 -12.47
CA ALA A 233 6.91 -14.73 -12.20
C ALA A 233 6.65 -14.42 -10.71
N VAL A 234 7.31 -15.13 -9.80
CA VAL A 234 7.22 -14.86 -8.34
C VAL A 234 7.76 -13.47 -7.99
N GLN A 235 8.87 -13.05 -8.60
CA GLN A 235 9.41 -11.70 -8.38
C GLN A 235 8.50 -10.61 -8.94
N GLN A 236 7.92 -10.83 -10.11
CA GLN A 236 6.94 -9.94 -10.72
C GLN A 236 5.66 -9.86 -9.89
N LEU A 237 5.21 -10.97 -9.32
CA LEU A 237 4.06 -11.02 -8.43
C LEU A 237 4.33 -10.20 -7.17
N ALA A 238 5.48 -10.39 -6.53
CA ALA A 238 5.88 -9.62 -5.34
C ALA A 238 5.94 -8.10 -5.63
N ALA A 239 6.39 -7.72 -6.82
CA ALA A 239 6.40 -6.32 -7.24
C ALA A 239 4.98 -5.77 -7.49
N THR A 240 4.11 -6.57 -8.10
CA THR A 240 2.71 -6.21 -8.36
C THR A 240 1.92 -6.07 -7.04
N LEU A 241 2.13 -6.97 -6.07
CA LEU A 241 1.57 -6.86 -4.73
C LEU A 241 2.09 -5.62 -4.00
N SER A 242 3.36 -5.28 -4.17
CA SER A 242 3.95 -4.04 -3.64
C SER A 242 3.32 -2.78 -4.27
N CYS A 243 2.98 -2.82 -5.56
CA CYS A 243 2.21 -1.77 -6.23
C CYS A 243 0.81 -1.62 -5.63
N LEU A 244 0.06 -2.73 -5.53
CA LEU A 244 -1.26 -2.77 -4.88
C LEU A 244 -1.21 -2.24 -3.45
N GLN A 245 -0.18 -2.62 -2.69
CA GLN A 245 -0.01 -2.14 -1.32
C GLN A 245 0.15 -0.62 -1.29
N GLN A 246 0.95 -0.04 -2.18
CA GLN A 246 1.07 1.42 -2.26
C GLN A 246 -0.25 2.09 -2.66
N LEU A 247 -0.98 1.53 -3.63
CA LEU A 247 -2.28 2.04 -4.05
C LEU A 247 -3.33 2.00 -2.91
N LEU A 248 -3.21 1.03 -1.99
CA LEU A 248 -4.11 0.89 -0.85
C LEU A 248 -3.65 1.64 0.40
N THR A 249 -2.40 2.06 0.50
CA THR A 249 -1.86 2.74 1.68
C THR A 249 -1.69 4.23 1.48
N HIS A 250 -1.44 4.66 0.26
CA HIS A 250 -1.19 6.06 -0.02
C HIS A 250 -2.49 6.87 0.09
N HIS A 251 -2.39 8.03 0.76
CA HIS A 251 -3.52 8.91 0.96
C HIS A 251 -3.83 9.67 -0.33
N MET A 252 -5.06 9.56 -0.79
CA MET A 252 -5.64 10.45 -1.78
C MET A 252 -6.68 11.35 -1.10
N ALA A 253 -6.76 12.60 -1.55
CA ALA A 253 -7.82 13.52 -1.14
C ALA A 253 -9.19 13.14 -1.73
N LEU A 254 -9.21 12.28 -2.75
CA LEU A 254 -10.42 11.80 -3.41
C LEU A 254 -10.75 10.39 -2.94
N ALA A 255 -12.05 10.10 -2.76
CA ALA A 255 -12.54 8.75 -2.55
C ALA A 255 -12.33 7.95 -3.84
N VAL A 256 -11.58 6.84 -3.75
CA VAL A 256 -11.34 5.93 -4.89
C VAL A 256 -12.03 4.60 -4.59
N PRO A 257 -12.88 4.09 -5.50
CA PRO A 257 -13.48 2.77 -5.33
C PRO A 257 -12.39 1.70 -5.31
N VAL A 258 -12.36 0.89 -4.25
CA VAL A 258 -11.42 -0.22 -4.12
C VAL A 258 -12.11 -1.50 -4.58
N PRO A 259 -11.52 -2.27 -5.51
CA PRO A 259 -12.05 -3.57 -5.92
C PRO A 259 -11.80 -4.64 -4.83
N ALA A 260 -12.49 -4.52 -3.70
CA ALA A 260 -12.29 -5.35 -2.50
C ALA A 260 -12.49 -6.85 -2.80
N ARG A 261 -13.54 -7.21 -3.55
CA ARG A 261 -13.82 -8.61 -3.93
C ARG A 261 -12.67 -9.23 -4.74
N ALA A 262 -12.12 -8.50 -5.70
CA ALA A 262 -11.00 -9.00 -6.50
C ALA A 262 -9.72 -9.15 -5.65
N LEU A 263 -9.46 -8.24 -4.70
CA LEU A 263 -8.35 -8.39 -3.76
C LEU A 263 -8.52 -9.59 -2.83
N LEU A 264 -9.76 -9.88 -2.41
CA LEU A 264 -10.08 -11.06 -1.60
C LEU A 264 -9.93 -12.35 -2.38
N GLY A 265 -10.44 -12.41 -3.61
CA GLY A 265 -10.21 -13.54 -4.51
C GLY A 265 -8.72 -13.79 -4.73
N LEU A 266 -7.94 -12.74 -5.00
CA LEU A 266 -6.48 -12.84 -5.11
C LEU A 266 -5.85 -13.45 -3.85
N ALA A 267 -6.26 -12.96 -2.68
CA ALA A 267 -5.75 -13.44 -1.40
C ALA A 267 -6.11 -14.90 -1.14
N CYS A 268 -7.36 -15.30 -1.36
CA CYS A 268 -7.81 -16.68 -1.24
C CYS A 268 -7.01 -17.61 -2.16
N ARG A 269 -6.80 -17.23 -3.42
CA ARG A 269 -5.98 -18.01 -4.38
C ARG A 269 -4.53 -18.16 -3.92
N MET A 270 -3.92 -17.08 -3.43
CA MET A 270 -2.58 -17.14 -2.86
C MET A 270 -2.49 -18.04 -1.62
N LEU A 271 -3.55 -18.12 -0.80
CA LEU A 271 -3.61 -18.98 0.38
C LEU A 271 -3.86 -20.45 0.04
N ALA A 272 -4.66 -20.72 -1.00
CA ALA A 272 -4.88 -22.05 -1.53
C ALA A 272 -3.57 -22.68 -2.03
N PHE A 273 -2.61 -21.86 -2.45
CA PHE A 273 -1.24 -22.28 -2.75
C PHE A 273 -0.43 -22.59 -1.47
N GLN A 274 -0.85 -23.61 -0.71
CA GLN A 274 -0.27 -23.97 0.59
C GLN A 274 1.19 -24.47 0.53
N GLY A 275 1.70 -24.84 -0.66
CA GLY A 275 2.98 -25.53 -0.79
C GLY A 275 4.24 -24.66 -0.92
N SER A 276 4.18 -23.44 -1.47
CA SER A 276 5.42 -22.77 -1.93
C SER A 276 5.38 -21.24 -2.01
N VAL A 277 4.36 -20.56 -1.48
CA VAL A 277 4.45 -19.09 -1.32
C VAL A 277 5.57 -18.74 -0.35
N SER A 278 6.59 -18.04 -0.84
CA SER A 278 7.68 -17.52 -0.01
C SER A 278 7.14 -16.74 1.19
N GLN A 279 7.82 -16.82 2.34
CA GLN A 279 7.45 -16.06 3.54
C GLN A 279 7.32 -14.54 3.26
N GLN A 280 8.08 -14.02 2.30
CA GLN A 280 7.97 -12.63 1.87
C GLN A 280 6.63 -12.33 1.18
N GLY A 281 6.16 -13.22 0.31
CA GLY A 281 4.83 -13.10 -0.31
C GLY A 281 3.71 -13.17 0.71
N LYS A 282 3.81 -14.09 1.69
CA LYS A 282 2.85 -14.17 2.82
C LYS A 282 2.80 -12.88 3.65
N LYS A 283 3.96 -12.26 3.93
CA LYS A 283 4.05 -10.96 4.64
C LYS A 283 3.42 -9.81 3.84
N GLN A 284 3.65 -9.77 2.53
CA GLN A 284 3.04 -8.76 1.66
C GLN A 284 1.51 -8.93 1.60
N LEU A 285 1.03 -10.17 1.51
CA LEU A 285 -0.39 -10.47 1.54
C LEU A 285 -1.03 -10.11 2.88
N ALA A 286 -0.34 -10.40 3.99
CA ALA A 286 -0.75 -9.96 5.32
C ALA A 286 -0.87 -8.45 5.43
N ALA A 287 0.08 -7.70 4.85
CA ALA A 287 -0.01 -6.25 4.81
C ALA A 287 -1.22 -5.77 3.98
N LEU A 288 -1.50 -6.40 2.83
CA LEU A 288 -2.67 -6.07 1.99
C LEU A 288 -3.99 -6.32 2.73
N ILE A 289 -4.14 -7.50 3.34
CA ILE A 289 -5.34 -7.86 4.11
C ILE A 289 -5.48 -6.96 5.35
N SER A 290 -4.39 -6.65 6.05
CA SER A 290 -4.39 -5.69 7.16
C SER A 290 -4.93 -4.32 6.74
N GLN A 291 -4.55 -3.84 5.55
CA GLN A 291 -5.05 -2.56 5.03
C GLN A 291 -6.50 -2.63 4.58
N LEU A 292 -6.94 -3.75 4.01
CA LEU A 292 -8.36 -3.99 3.71
C LEU A 292 -9.20 -4.02 4.98
N LEU A 293 -8.73 -4.70 6.03
CA LEU A 293 -9.39 -4.71 7.35
C LEU A 293 -9.54 -3.30 7.91
N LYS A 294 -8.46 -2.51 7.91
CA LYS A 294 -8.50 -1.11 8.38
C LYS A 294 -9.48 -0.26 7.59
N ARG A 295 -9.51 -0.40 6.26
CA ARG A 295 -10.43 0.36 5.40
C ARG A 295 -11.88 -0.09 5.59
N ALA A 296 -12.14 -1.40 5.65
CA ALA A 296 -13.48 -1.95 5.90
C ALA A 296 -14.03 -1.49 7.27
N ALA A 297 -13.16 -1.34 8.27
CA ALA A 297 -13.53 -0.80 9.56
C ALA A 297 -13.89 0.70 9.53
N VAL A 298 -13.44 1.48 8.55
CA VAL A 298 -13.71 2.94 8.50
C VAL A 298 -14.97 3.27 7.69
N THR A 299 -15.32 2.48 6.67
CA THR A 299 -16.42 2.78 5.74
C THR A 299 -17.82 2.45 6.26
N GLN A 300 -18.01 2.25 7.57
CA GLN A 300 -19.25 1.73 8.16
C GLN A 300 -20.44 2.71 8.20
N HIS A 301 -20.31 3.93 7.68
CA HIS A 301 -21.29 4.98 7.98
C HIS A 301 -22.45 5.13 6.98
N ASP A 302 -22.45 4.42 5.84
CA ASP A 302 -23.57 4.43 4.89
C ASP A 302 -24.17 3.03 4.74
N GLY A 303 -25.49 2.92 4.91
CA GLY A 303 -26.27 1.68 5.09
C GLY A 303 -26.38 0.73 3.87
N ASP A 304 -25.35 0.63 3.04
CA ASP A 304 -25.36 -0.23 1.86
C ASP A 304 -25.01 -1.69 2.22
N GLN A 305 -26.04 -2.54 2.18
CA GLN A 305 -26.01 -3.99 2.36
C GLN A 305 -24.91 -4.77 1.59
N PRO A 306 -24.50 -4.42 0.34
CA PRO A 306 -23.42 -5.13 -0.36
C PRO A 306 -22.04 -5.02 0.32
N GLN A 307 -21.86 -4.11 1.27
CA GLN A 307 -20.59 -3.90 1.98
C GLN A 307 -20.40 -4.85 3.18
N ALA A 308 -21.51 -5.38 3.75
CA ALA A 308 -21.46 -6.32 4.86
C ALA A 308 -20.84 -7.66 4.44
N ASP A 309 -21.23 -8.18 3.26
CA ASP A 309 -20.71 -9.43 2.70
C ASP A 309 -19.21 -9.35 2.40
N ALA A 310 -18.76 -8.21 1.88
CA ALA A 310 -17.34 -7.98 1.63
C ALA A 310 -16.54 -8.02 2.94
N SER A 311 -17.05 -7.39 4.00
CA SER A 311 -16.38 -7.35 5.32
C SER A 311 -16.24 -8.75 5.93
N LEU A 312 -17.29 -9.58 5.83
CA LEU A 312 -17.25 -10.98 6.27
C LEU A 312 -16.17 -11.79 5.53
N GLN A 313 -16.08 -11.63 4.21
CA GLN A 313 -15.03 -12.27 3.42
C GLN A 313 -13.63 -11.77 3.83
N VAL A 314 -13.44 -10.48 4.13
CA VAL A 314 -12.15 -9.98 4.64
C VAL A 314 -11.78 -10.69 5.94
N TYR A 315 -12.71 -10.84 6.88
CA TYR A 315 -12.44 -11.53 8.15
C TYR A 315 -12.10 -13.01 7.93
N GLU A 316 -12.83 -13.68 7.04
CA GLU A 316 -12.57 -15.08 6.72
C GLU A 316 -11.18 -15.28 6.09
N THR A 317 -10.84 -14.49 5.06
CA THR A 317 -9.54 -14.53 4.40
C THR A 317 -8.40 -14.19 5.36
N ALA A 318 -8.59 -13.20 6.24
CA ALA A 318 -7.63 -12.90 7.30
C ALA A 318 -7.43 -14.10 8.24
N GLY A 319 -8.51 -14.80 8.58
CA GLY A 319 -8.47 -15.99 9.42
C GLY A 319 -7.73 -17.14 8.75
N GLN A 320 -7.97 -17.38 7.46
CA GLN A 320 -7.24 -18.39 6.68
C GLN A 320 -5.75 -18.05 6.59
N LEU A 321 -5.41 -16.77 6.41
CA LEU A 321 -4.03 -16.31 6.36
C LEU A 321 -3.31 -16.47 7.71
N LEU A 322 -3.98 -16.22 8.84
CA LEU A 322 -3.40 -16.47 10.16
C LEU A 322 -3.02 -17.94 10.33
N THR A 323 -3.91 -18.86 9.95
CA THR A 323 -3.66 -20.30 10.01
C THR A 323 -2.52 -20.73 9.09
N ALA A 324 -2.44 -20.20 7.86
CA ALA A 324 -1.42 -20.58 6.88
C ALA A 324 -0.06 -19.86 7.04
N GLY A 325 -0.06 -18.69 7.70
CA GLY A 325 1.07 -17.80 7.85
C GLY A 325 1.83 -17.91 9.18
N GLY A 326 1.19 -18.47 10.20
CA GLY A 326 1.78 -18.64 11.53
C GLY A 326 2.09 -17.32 12.25
N ILE A 327 2.96 -17.38 13.26
CA ILE A 327 3.26 -16.27 14.19
C ILE A 327 3.75 -15.01 13.47
N GLY A 328 4.58 -15.15 12.42
CA GLY A 328 5.13 -14.01 11.69
C GLY A 328 4.07 -13.17 10.99
N VAL A 329 3.01 -13.81 10.50
CA VAL A 329 1.85 -13.15 9.87
C VAL A 329 0.87 -12.64 10.93
N ALA A 330 0.69 -13.39 12.02
CA ALA A 330 -0.14 -12.98 13.15
C ALA A 330 0.31 -11.63 13.73
N GLY A 331 1.61 -11.41 13.93
CA GLY A 331 2.12 -10.12 14.42
C GLY A 331 1.79 -8.93 13.50
N MET A 332 1.67 -9.14 12.18
CA MET A 332 1.34 -8.09 11.23
C MET A 332 -0.17 -7.80 11.15
N LEU A 333 -1.00 -8.83 11.30
CA LEU A 333 -2.45 -8.70 11.28
C LEU A 333 -3.03 -8.26 12.63
N ALA A 334 -2.38 -8.62 13.74
CA ALA A 334 -2.89 -8.39 15.09
C ALA A 334 -3.40 -6.95 15.34
N PRO A 335 -2.65 -5.89 15.00
CA PRO A 335 -3.12 -4.53 15.27
C PRO A 335 -4.42 -4.19 14.51
N ALA A 336 -4.53 -4.61 13.25
CA ALA A 336 -5.73 -4.36 12.45
C ALA A 336 -6.92 -5.20 12.90
N VAL A 337 -6.69 -6.47 13.28
CA VAL A 337 -7.74 -7.33 13.83
C VAL A 337 -8.27 -6.75 15.14
N LEU A 338 -7.38 -6.33 16.05
CA LEU A 338 -7.78 -5.73 17.32
C LEU A 338 -8.56 -4.41 17.11
N GLU A 339 -8.13 -3.56 16.17
CA GLU A 339 -8.85 -2.34 15.82
C GLU A 339 -10.27 -2.65 15.29
N CYS A 340 -10.41 -3.66 14.43
CA CYS A 340 -11.72 -4.12 13.94
C CYS A 340 -12.60 -4.66 15.08
N VAL A 341 -12.04 -5.47 15.99
CA VAL A 341 -12.75 -5.99 17.16
C VAL A 341 -13.25 -4.85 18.04
N LEU A 342 -12.37 -3.89 18.36
CA LEU A 342 -12.73 -2.77 19.21
C LEU A 342 -13.87 -1.96 18.60
N ARG A 343 -13.78 -1.64 17.31
CA ARG A 343 -14.82 -0.86 16.62
C ARG A 343 -16.15 -1.63 16.48
N GLU A 344 -16.13 -2.88 16.03
CA GLU A 344 -17.36 -3.64 15.77
C GLU A 344 -18.07 -4.11 17.05
N VAL A 345 -17.32 -4.40 18.12
CA VAL A 345 -17.88 -4.90 19.38
C VAL A 345 -18.22 -3.76 20.34
N TYR A 346 -17.42 -2.69 20.41
CA TYR A 346 -17.62 -1.64 21.41
C TYR A 346 -18.31 -0.38 20.86
N ASP A 347 -18.05 0.05 19.62
CA ASP A 347 -18.67 1.29 19.10
C ASP A 347 -20.16 1.13 18.77
N GLN A 348 -20.66 -0.10 18.65
CA GLN A 348 -22.10 -0.39 18.49
C GLN A 348 -22.88 -0.40 19.82
N SER A 349 -22.27 -0.03 20.95
CA SER A 349 -23.02 0.05 22.20
C SER A 349 -24.11 1.12 22.11
N PRO A 350 -25.40 0.76 22.29
CA PRO A 350 -26.54 1.67 22.12
C PRO A 350 -26.54 2.85 23.12
N VAL A 351 -25.64 2.85 24.10
CA VAL A 351 -25.51 3.88 25.14
C VAL A 351 -24.90 5.18 24.61
N SER A 352 -24.13 5.16 23.51
CA SER A 352 -23.42 6.37 23.02
C SER A 352 -24.22 7.24 22.03
N GLN A 353 -25.39 6.81 21.55
CA GLN A 353 -26.25 7.64 20.68
C GLN A 353 -27.27 8.48 21.46
N GLN A 354 -27.23 8.46 22.80
CA GLN A 354 -28.16 9.19 23.66
C GLN A 354 -27.49 10.42 24.32
N ALA A 355 -26.98 11.35 23.51
CA ALA A 355 -26.56 12.69 23.95
C ALA A 355 -26.81 13.67 22.80
N SER A 356 -27.55 14.78 22.89
CA SER A 356 -28.22 15.51 23.96
C SER A 356 -29.37 16.32 23.32
N PRO A 357 -30.48 16.65 24.00
CA PRO A 357 -31.46 17.59 23.44
C PRO A 357 -30.86 19.03 23.37
N PRO A 358 -31.15 19.81 22.32
CA PRO A 358 -30.59 21.14 22.15
C PRO A 358 -31.24 22.13 23.12
N GLY A 359 -30.38 22.85 23.85
CA GLY A 359 -30.59 24.09 24.61
C GLY A 359 -32.01 24.61 24.83
N GLN A 360 -32.54 24.41 26.05
CA GLN A 360 -33.48 25.36 26.65
C GLN A 360 -32.70 26.44 27.39
N LYS A 361 -32.45 27.57 26.71
CA LYS A 361 -32.15 28.84 27.38
C LYS A 361 -33.45 29.38 27.97
N LEU A 362 -33.63 29.24 29.28
CA LEU A 362 -34.67 29.93 30.04
C LEU A 362 -34.35 31.43 30.09
N SER A 363 -35.00 32.22 29.23
CA SER A 363 -35.18 33.65 29.47
C SER A 363 -36.64 33.90 29.82
N GLY A 364 -36.86 34.49 30.99
CA GLY A 364 -38.20 34.73 31.53
C GLY A 364 -38.93 35.86 30.81
N LYS A 365 -40.24 35.68 30.59
CA LYS A 365 -41.24 36.76 30.70
C LYS A 365 -42.66 36.20 30.81
N LYS A 366 -43.37 36.65 31.85
CA LYS A 366 -44.79 36.43 32.16
C LYS A 366 -45.70 36.90 31.01
N ARG A 367 -46.68 36.08 30.59
CA ARG A 367 -48.14 36.40 30.62
C ARG A 367 -49.04 35.30 30.02
N LYS A 368 -49.98 34.86 30.86
CA LYS A 368 -51.45 34.77 30.65
C LYS A 368 -52.03 33.81 29.59
N LYS A 369 -52.61 32.71 30.13
CA LYS A 369 -53.89 32.04 29.78
C LYS A 369 -54.34 32.06 28.31
N ARG A 370 -54.39 30.86 27.70
CA ARG A 370 -55.64 30.17 27.30
C ARG A 370 -55.34 28.69 27.02
N ALA A 371 -56.27 27.84 27.46
CA ALA A 371 -56.28 26.41 27.22
C ALA A 371 -56.99 26.12 25.90
N ALA A 372 -56.46 25.15 25.15
CA ALA A 372 -57.18 24.14 24.37
C ALA A 372 -56.14 23.30 23.60
N ASP A 373 -56.11 22.01 23.93
CA ASP A 373 -55.79 20.86 23.10
C ASP A 373 -54.82 21.04 21.93
N ASP A 374 -53.57 20.63 22.16
CA ASP A 374 -52.71 20.07 21.10
C ASP A 374 -51.93 18.89 21.70
N ILE A 375 -52.22 17.69 21.21
CA ILE A 375 -51.52 16.44 21.53
C ILE A 375 -50.16 16.46 20.82
N PRO A 376 -49.01 16.53 21.52
CA PRO A 376 -47.71 16.41 20.88
C PRO A 376 -47.10 15.05 21.24
N THR A 377 -47.69 13.93 20.80
CA THR A 377 -47.19 12.62 21.28
C THR A 377 -47.43 11.44 20.35
N LEU A 378 -47.43 11.66 19.02
CA LEU A 378 -47.37 10.55 18.06
C LEU A 378 -46.30 10.73 16.98
N GLY A 379 -46.00 11.97 16.56
CA GLY A 379 -44.93 12.22 15.59
C GLY A 379 -43.53 11.85 16.08
N LEU A 380 -43.21 12.11 17.36
CA LEU A 380 -41.94 11.70 17.98
C LEU A 380 -41.86 10.19 18.23
N ALA A 381 -42.99 9.53 18.48
CA ALA A 381 -43.05 8.08 18.66
C ALA A 381 -42.93 7.33 17.33
N MET A 382 -43.49 7.87 16.25
CA MET A 382 -43.33 7.32 14.90
C MET A 382 -41.91 7.52 14.35
N ALA A 383 -41.30 8.69 14.58
CA ALA A 383 -39.88 8.90 14.24
C ALA A 383 -38.93 7.98 15.04
N ALA A 384 -39.30 7.58 16.26
CA ALA A 384 -38.56 6.59 17.04
C ALA A 384 -38.79 5.15 16.54
N LEU A 385 -39.99 4.82 16.04
CA LEU A 385 -40.28 3.53 15.40
C LEU A 385 -39.57 3.37 14.05
N ASP A 386 -39.43 4.45 13.28
CA ASP A 386 -38.64 4.47 12.03
C ASP A 386 -37.13 4.35 12.29
N SER A 387 -36.67 4.57 13.52
CA SER A 387 -35.27 4.39 13.92
C SER A 387 -34.91 2.98 14.39
N ILE A 388 -35.87 2.06 14.43
CA ILE A 388 -35.58 0.65 14.74
C ILE A 388 -34.87 0.04 13.53
N PRO A 389 -33.58 -0.34 13.66
CA PRO A 389 -32.85 -0.93 12.54
C PRO A 389 -33.56 -2.21 12.10
N SER A 390 -33.71 -2.38 10.79
CA SER A 390 -34.39 -3.53 10.21
C SER A 390 -33.80 -4.84 10.75
N PRO A 391 -34.60 -5.91 10.91
CA PRO A 391 -34.10 -7.19 11.43
C PRO A 391 -32.98 -7.78 10.55
N SER A 392 -32.96 -7.48 9.26
CA SER A 392 -31.86 -7.86 8.36
C SER A 392 -30.56 -7.13 8.67
N ALA A 393 -30.61 -5.84 9.02
CA ALA A 393 -29.43 -5.07 9.41
C ALA A 393 -28.85 -5.56 10.75
N GLN A 394 -29.71 -5.94 11.71
CA GLN A 394 -29.30 -6.52 13.00
C GLN A 394 -28.64 -7.89 12.82
N LEU A 395 -29.20 -8.76 11.96
CA LEU A 395 -28.57 -10.06 11.67
C LEU A 395 -27.21 -9.89 10.97
N ALA A 396 -27.09 -8.93 10.05
CA ALA A 396 -25.82 -8.62 9.39
C ALA A 396 -24.77 -8.03 10.33
N SER A 397 -25.16 -7.25 11.35
CA SER A 397 -24.21 -6.77 12.37
C SER A 397 -23.75 -7.91 13.29
N LEU A 398 -24.66 -8.77 13.73
CA LEU A 398 -24.33 -9.95 14.56
C LEU A 398 -23.42 -10.93 13.82
N ALA A 399 -23.67 -11.19 12.54
CA ALA A 399 -22.80 -12.04 11.72
C ALA A 399 -21.37 -11.48 11.63
N ARG A 400 -21.23 -10.15 11.47
CA ARG A 400 -19.93 -9.47 11.46
C ARG A 400 -19.23 -9.58 12.81
N GLN A 401 -19.92 -9.32 13.91
CA GLN A 401 -19.36 -9.47 15.26
C GLN A 401 -18.88 -10.91 15.51
N ALA A 402 -19.67 -11.91 15.12
CA ALA A 402 -19.27 -13.31 15.23
C ALA A 402 -18.01 -13.62 14.41
N ALA A 403 -17.93 -13.16 13.16
CA ALA A 403 -16.76 -13.36 12.31
C ALA A 403 -15.49 -12.68 12.86
N VAL A 404 -15.62 -11.46 13.39
CA VAL A 404 -14.52 -10.72 14.01
C VAL A 404 -14.01 -11.40 15.27
N LEU A 405 -14.91 -11.93 16.11
CA LEU A 405 -14.53 -12.70 17.30
C LEU A 405 -13.85 -14.03 16.93
N GLN A 406 -14.34 -14.73 15.91
CA GLN A 406 -13.67 -15.93 15.38
C GLN A 406 -12.27 -15.60 14.85
N LEU A 407 -12.10 -14.47 14.19
CA LEU A 407 -10.80 -14.00 13.72
C LEU A 407 -9.84 -13.71 14.88
N LEU A 408 -10.33 -13.06 15.94
CA LEU A 408 -9.55 -12.83 17.16
C LEU A 408 -9.16 -14.15 17.84
N GLN A 409 -10.07 -15.12 17.93
CA GLN A 409 -9.77 -16.45 18.48
C GLN A 409 -8.65 -17.12 17.68
N ARG A 410 -8.71 -17.10 16.34
CA ARG A 410 -7.65 -17.65 15.48
C ARG A 410 -6.32 -16.94 15.69
N LEU A 411 -6.33 -15.62 15.82
CA LEU A 411 -5.14 -14.83 16.13
C LEU A 411 -4.48 -15.27 17.45
N LEU A 412 -5.29 -15.45 18.50
CA LEU A 412 -4.81 -15.84 19.82
C LEU A 412 -4.29 -17.29 19.86
N MET A 413 -4.90 -18.20 19.10
CA MET A 413 -4.41 -19.57 18.93
C MET A 413 -3.06 -19.60 18.21
N VAL A 414 -2.92 -18.86 17.11
CA VAL A 414 -1.67 -18.81 16.33
C VAL A 414 -0.56 -18.06 17.10
N GLY A 415 -0.91 -17.03 17.86
CA GLY A 415 0.02 -16.26 18.70
C GLY A 415 0.50 -16.99 19.96
N GLY A 416 0.02 -18.21 20.22
CA GLY A 416 0.42 -19.02 21.37
C GLY A 416 -0.12 -18.55 22.72
N TYR A 417 -1.06 -17.60 22.75
CA TYR A 417 -1.67 -17.10 23.99
C TYR A 417 -2.79 -18.02 24.51
N ILE A 418 -3.37 -18.83 23.62
CA ILE A 418 -4.33 -19.87 24.00
C ILE A 418 -3.71 -21.21 23.65
N THR A 419 -2.80 -21.71 24.47
CA THR A 419 -2.59 -23.15 24.55
C THR A 419 -3.81 -23.71 25.27
N VAL A 420 -4.87 -24.05 24.51
CA VAL A 420 -5.93 -24.89 25.07
C VAL A 420 -5.25 -26.21 25.41
N GLN A 421 -4.91 -26.40 26.68
CA GLN A 421 -4.71 -27.73 27.26
C GLN A 421 -6.07 -28.43 27.23
N THR A 422 -6.54 -28.84 26.05
CA THR A 422 -7.48 -29.95 25.95
C THR A 422 -6.68 -31.22 26.18
N GLY A 423 -6.26 -31.39 27.44
CA GLY A 423 -5.94 -32.69 27.99
C GLY A 423 -7.25 -33.45 28.17
N LEU A 424 -7.76 -33.99 27.07
CA LEU A 424 -8.62 -35.16 27.09
C LEU A 424 -7.81 -36.25 26.39
N ALA A 425 -7.06 -36.97 27.23
CA ALA A 425 -6.52 -38.26 26.88
C ALA A 425 -7.70 -39.20 26.54
N CYS A 426 -7.63 -39.83 25.38
CA CYS A 426 -8.13 -41.18 25.17
C CYS A 426 -6.91 -42.07 24.93
#